data_AF-A0A316QX35-F1
#
_entry.id   AF-A0A316QX35-F1
#
_cell.length_a   1.000
_cell.length_b   1.000
_cell.length_c   1.000
_cell.angle_alpha   90.00
_cell.angle_beta   90.00
_cell.angle_gamma   90.00
#
_symmetry.space_group_name_H-M   'P 1'
#
loop_
_entity.id
_entity.type
_entity.pdbx_description
1 polymer ?
#
loop_
_entity_poly.entity_id
_entity_poly.type
_entity_poly.pdbx_seq_one_letter_code
_entity_poly.pdbx_strand_id
1 'polypeptide(L)'
;MNNDKQRSRFNFIDILIILIILGVVGAAIYLIATETAQDRLAENANIEFTVRISSADAEYLSLIAEEQTVKDSETNAVIGTIRFVRTENARYYGKTAIPTESGYTVTTSEYEDKYDVYVTISAYAKEDERGIYYVGDTRILVGSPVYFQVPSYSSVSYIVEFTPQANT
;
A
#
# COMPACT_ATOMS: atom_id res chain seq x y z
N MET A 1 18.79 65.47 -17.85
CA MET A 1 18.94 64.18 -17.12
C MET A 1 17.78 64.08 -16.15
N ASN A 2 16.66 63.47 -16.56
CA ASN A 2 15.54 63.22 -15.65
C ASN A 2 15.50 61.73 -15.37
N ASN A 3 15.97 61.36 -14.18
CA ASN A 3 15.84 60.01 -13.65
C ASN A 3 14.47 59.92 -12.98
N ASP A 4 13.43 59.63 -13.76
CA ASP A 4 12.13 59.25 -13.21
C ASP A 4 12.25 57.86 -12.58
N LYS A 5 12.58 57.84 -11.29
CA LYS A 5 12.43 56.64 -10.45
C LYS A 5 10.94 56.38 -10.29
N GLN A 6 10.40 55.55 -11.18
CA GLN A 6 9.07 54.96 -11.05
C GLN A 6 9.05 54.10 -9.78
N ARG A 7 8.66 54.68 -8.65
CA ARG A 7 8.39 53.94 -7.41
C ARG A 7 7.14 53.09 -7.68
N SER A 8 7.36 51.83 -8.05
CA SER A 8 6.31 50.82 -8.09
C SER A 8 5.64 50.77 -6.72
N ARG A 9 4.39 51.24 -6.65
CA ARG A 9 3.56 51.11 -5.45
C ARG A 9 3.02 49.70 -5.47
N PHE A 10 3.76 48.76 -4.88
CA PHE A 10 3.27 47.41 -4.66
C PHE A 10 1.96 47.47 -3.87
N ASN A 11 0.86 47.15 -4.53
CA ASN A 11 -0.45 47.08 -3.90
C ASN A 11 -0.55 45.79 -3.09
N PHE A 12 -1.16 45.86 -1.91
CA PHE A 12 -1.38 44.69 -1.05
C PHE A 12 -2.14 43.55 -1.77
N ILE A 13 -3.04 43.92 -2.69
CA ILE A 13 -3.78 42.99 -3.54
C ILE A 13 -2.84 42.21 -4.48
N ASP A 14 -1.82 42.87 -5.02
CA ASP A 14 -0.83 42.23 -5.90
C ASP A 14 0.00 41.19 -5.13
N ILE A 15 0.36 41.50 -3.88
CA ILE A 15 1.08 40.57 -2.99
C ILE A 15 0.21 39.36 -2.66
N LEU A 16 -1.08 39.57 -2.39
CA LEU A 16 -2.03 38.49 -2.11
C LEU A 16 -2.19 37.55 -3.31
N ILE A 17 -2.31 38.09 -4.52
CA ILE A 17 -2.42 37.30 -5.76
C ILE A 17 -1.16 36.46 -5.97
N ILE A 18 0.03 37.05 -5.79
CA ILE A 18 1.31 36.33 -5.92
C ILE A 18 1.40 35.17 -4.92
N LEU A 19 0.96 35.37 -3.67
CA LEU A 19 0.95 34.31 -2.66
C LEU A 19 0.02 33.15 -3.02
N ILE A 20 -1.16 33.44 -3.59
CA ILE A 20 -2.09 32.40 -4.05
C ILE A 20 -1.47 31.60 -5.19
N ILE A 21 -0.86 32.27 -6.18
CA ILE A 21 -0.21 31.61 -7.32
C ILE A 21 0.95 30.72 -6.83
N LEU A 22 1.80 31.24 -5.93
CA LEU A 22 2.88 30.45 -5.33
C LEU A 22 2.37 29.25 -4.54
N GLY A 23 1.23 29.38 -3.84
CA GLY A 23 0.58 28.29 -3.14
C GLY A 23 0.12 27.18 -4.10
N VAL A 24 -0.55 27.55 -5.19
CA VAL A 24 -1.03 26.58 -6.20
C VAL A 24 0.13 25.90 -6.91
N VAL A 25 1.13 26.67 -7.35
CA VAL A 25 2.32 26.12 -8.01
C VAL A 25 3.12 25.24 -7.07
N GLY A 26 3.30 25.66 -5.81
CA GLY A 26 3.98 24.88 -4.78
C GLY A 26 3.26 23.55 -4.50
N ALA A 27 1.93 23.56 -4.39
CA ALA A 27 1.14 22.35 -4.20
C ALA A 27 1.25 21.39 -5.40
N ALA A 28 1.21 21.91 -6.62
CA ALA A 28 1.37 21.10 -7.83
C ALA A 28 2.76 20.45 -7.92
N ILE A 29 3.83 21.20 -7.65
CA ILE A 29 5.20 20.67 -7.61
C ILE A 29 5.34 19.61 -6.51
N TYR A 30 4.76 19.85 -5.33
CA TYR A 30 4.81 18.92 -4.22
C TYR A 30 4.13 17.58 -4.55
N LEU A 31 2.94 17.61 -5.17
CA LEU A 31 2.23 16.40 -5.58
C LEU A 31 3.06 15.55 -6.56
N ILE A 32 3.58 16.18 -7.62
CA ILE A 32 4.41 15.50 -8.63
C ILE A 32 5.69 14.92 -8.01
N ALA A 33 6.36 15.68 -7.13
CA ALA A 33 7.58 15.21 -6.47
C ALA A 33 7.33 14.02 -5.55
N THR A 34 6.14 13.93 -4.95
CA THR A 34 5.77 12.84 -4.03
C THR A 34 5.45 11.56 -4.80
N GLU A 35 4.71 11.65 -5.91
CA GLU A 35 4.47 10.51 -6.83
C GLU A 35 5.79 9.94 -7.34
N THR A 36 6.67 10.80 -7.85
CA THR A 36 7.99 10.36 -8.38
C THR A 36 8.87 9.71 -7.30
N ALA A 37 8.74 10.12 -6.03
CA ALA A 37 9.51 9.53 -4.92
C ALA A 37 8.98 8.15 -4.53
N GLN A 38 7.66 7.94 -4.57
CA GLN A 38 7.04 6.64 -4.32
C GLN A 38 7.41 5.63 -5.39
N ASP A 39 7.39 6.03 -6.67
CA ASP A 39 7.80 5.19 -7.79
C ASP A 39 9.25 4.75 -7.65
N ARG A 40 10.15 5.69 -7.32
CA ARG A 40 11.58 5.38 -7.11
C ARG A 40 11.82 4.44 -5.93
N LEU A 41 11.06 4.57 -4.83
CA LEU A 41 11.17 3.64 -3.70
C LEU A 41 10.69 2.25 -4.07
N ALA A 42 9.66 2.15 -4.90
CA ALA A 42 9.16 0.87 -5.40
C ALA A 42 10.10 0.24 -6.45
N GLU A 43 10.79 1.04 -7.28
CA GLU A 43 11.81 0.57 -8.24
C GLU A 43 13.10 0.08 -7.56
N ASN A 44 13.44 0.63 -6.40
CA ASN A 44 14.63 0.22 -5.61
C ASN A 44 14.28 -0.76 -4.48
N ALA A 45 13.10 -1.37 -4.51
CA ALA A 45 12.71 -2.39 -3.55
C ALA A 45 13.60 -3.63 -3.71
N ASN A 46 13.95 -4.27 -2.59
CA ASN A 46 14.76 -5.50 -2.58
C ASN A 46 13.93 -6.75 -2.25
N ILE A 47 12.63 -6.59 -1.95
CA ILE A 47 11.72 -7.70 -1.70
C ILE A 47 10.33 -7.44 -2.28
N GLU A 48 9.63 -8.53 -2.60
CA GLU A 48 8.18 -8.54 -2.81
C GLU A 48 7.53 -9.59 -1.90
N PHE A 49 6.37 -9.26 -1.36
CA PHE A 49 5.58 -10.20 -0.57
C PHE A 49 4.09 -9.97 -0.76
N THR A 50 3.32 -11.03 -0.63
CA THR A 50 1.86 -10.98 -0.79
C THR A 50 1.20 -11.14 0.56
N VAL A 51 0.31 -10.20 0.91
CA VAL A 51 -0.59 -10.34 2.05
C VAL A 51 -1.97 -10.80 1.58
N ARG A 52 -2.62 -11.64 2.38
CA ARG A 52 -4.03 -12.01 2.19
C ARG A 52 -4.90 -11.33 3.23
N ILE A 53 -5.85 -10.53 2.76
CA ILE A 53 -6.97 -10.03 3.55
C ILE A 53 -8.13 -11.01 3.31
N SER A 54 -8.62 -11.63 4.38
CA SER A 54 -9.59 -12.71 4.26
C SER A 54 -11.02 -12.17 4.38
N SER A 55 -11.93 -12.67 3.54
CA SER A 55 -13.38 -12.37 3.63
C SER A 55 -13.74 -10.88 3.65
N ALA A 56 -13.09 -10.07 2.82
CA ALA A 56 -13.46 -8.67 2.61
C ALA A 56 -14.80 -8.55 1.87
N ASP A 57 -15.64 -7.61 2.28
CA ASP A 57 -16.88 -7.29 1.56
C ASP A 57 -16.59 -6.69 0.18
N ALA A 58 -17.44 -7.02 -0.79
CA ALA A 58 -17.36 -6.52 -2.16
C ALA A 58 -17.24 -4.98 -2.25
N GLU A 59 -17.90 -4.25 -1.35
CA GLU A 59 -17.90 -2.79 -1.32
C GLU A 59 -16.52 -2.17 -1.01
N TYR A 60 -15.62 -2.92 -0.37
CA TYR A 60 -14.29 -2.41 0.00
C TYR A 60 -13.21 -2.74 -1.03
N LEU A 61 -13.49 -3.59 -2.02
CA LEU A 61 -12.47 -4.05 -2.97
C LEU A 61 -11.86 -2.91 -3.77
N SER A 62 -12.67 -1.94 -4.19
CA SER A 62 -12.20 -0.78 -4.96
C SER A 62 -11.38 0.21 -4.12
N LEU A 63 -11.34 0.06 -2.79
CA LEU A 63 -10.53 0.92 -1.91
C LEU A 63 -9.06 0.47 -1.85
N ILE A 64 -8.80 -0.78 -2.25
CA ILE A 64 -7.47 -1.40 -2.28
C ILE A 64 -7.02 -1.42 -3.75
N ALA A 65 -6.08 -0.55 -4.09
CA ALA A 65 -5.65 -0.36 -5.48
C ALA A 65 -4.12 -0.33 -5.60
N GLU A 66 -3.65 -0.63 -6.81
CA GLU A 66 -2.23 -0.51 -7.18
C GLU A 66 -1.71 0.92 -6.96
N GLU A 67 -0.39 1.02 -6.78
CA GLU A 67 0.35 2.27 -6.52
C GLU A 67 0.02 2.97 -5.19
N GLN A 68 -0.90 2.41 -4.39
CA GLN A 68 -1.14 2.91 -3.04
C GLN A 68 0.01 2.56 -2.09
N THR A 69 0.36 3.50 -1.22
CA THR A 69 1.27 3.24 -0.10
C THR A 69 0.55 2.46 0.98
N VAL A 70 1.10 1.31 1.33
CA VAL A 70 0.68 0.50 2.48
C VAL A 70 1.41 0.99 3.72
N LYS A 71 0.65 1.17 4.80
CA LYS A 71 1.16 1.47 6.14
C LYS A 71 0.73 0.39 7.12
N ASP A 72 1.46 0.33 8.22
CA ASP A 72 1.05 -0.38 9.42
C ASP A 72 0.06 0.48 10.21
N SER A 73 -1.16 0.00 10.47
CA SER A 73 -2.19 0.80 11.14
C SER A 73 -1.93 1.05 12.62
N GLU A 74 -1.08 0.26 13.28
CA GLU A 74 -0.74 0.46 14.69
C GLU A 74 0.33 1.53 14.84
N THR A 75 1.35 1.51 13.97
CA THR A 75 2.54 2.36 14.07
C THR A 75 2.56 3.54 13.10
N ASN A 76 1.69 3.54 12.09
CA ASN A 76 1.74 4.42 10.91
C ASN A 76 3.02 4.31 10.08
N ALA A 77 3.87 3.30 10.32
CA ALA A 77 5.08 3.08 9.54
C ALA A 77 4.73 2.69 8.10
N VAL A 78 5.49 3.19 7.13
CA VAL A 78 5.34 2.79 5.73
C VAL A 78 5.90 1.39 5.55
N ILE A 79 5.09 0.50 4.99
CA ILE A 79 5.44 -0.89 4.71
C ILE A 79 5.89 -1.05 3.25
N GLY A 80 5.32 -0.30 2.32
CA GLY A 80 5.68 -0.41 0.91
C GLY A 80 4.60 0.13 0.00
N THR A 81 4.65 -0.27 -1.26
CA THR A 81 3.71 0.14 -2.30
C THR A 81 3.05 -1.09 -2.92
N ILE A 82 1.74 -1.01 -3.15
CA ILE A 82 0.98 -2.08 -3.81
C ILE A 82 1.39 -2.16 -5.28
N ARG A 83 1.86 -3.33 -5.72
CA ARG A 83 2.19 -3.61 -7.13
C ARG A 83 1.09 -4.30 -7.89
N PHE A 84 0.36 -5.18 -7.21
CA PHE A 84 -0.65 -6.00 -7.84
C PHE A 84 -1.72 -6.38 -6.82
N VAL A 85 -2.97 -6.38 -7.27
CA VAL A 85 -4.13 -6.82 -6.47
C VAL A 85 -4.88 -7.90 -7.22
N ARG A 86 -5.13 -9.03 -6.56
CA ARG A 86 -5.97 -10.11 -7.06
C ARG A 86 -7.06 -10.45 -6.05
N THR A 87 -8.26 -10.68 -6.52
CA THR A 87 -9.39 -11.11 -5.69
C THR A 87 -9.89 -12.48 -6.11
N GLU A 88 -10.34 -13.26 -5.14
CA GLU A 88 -11.00 -14.55 -5.32
C GLU A 88 -12.20 -14.62 -4.37
N ASN A 89 -13.25 -15.36 -4.73
CA ASN A 89 -14.37 -15.57 -3.81
C ASN A 89 -13.89 -16.26 -2.53
N ALA A 90 -14.27 -15.72 -1.38
CA ALA A 90 -13.92 -16.31 -0.10
C ALA A 90 -14.65 -17.66 0.05
N ARG A 91 -13.92 -18.67 0.51
CA ARG A 91 -14.46 -20.03 0.68
C ARG A 91 -14.86 -20.27 2.12
N TYR A 92 -15.96 -21.01 2.30
CA TYR A 92 -16.31 -21.61 3.57
C TYR A 92 -16.22 -23.12 3.50
N TYR A 93 -15.83 -23.70 4.63
CA TYR A 93 -15.71 -25.13 4.81
C TYR A 93 -16.80 -25.62 5.75
N GLY A 94 -17.46 -26.71 5.35
CA GLY A 94 -18.44 -27.38 6.18
C GLY A 94 -17.83 -27.89 7.48
N LYS A 95 -18.64 -27.94 8.53
CA LYS A 95 -18.20 -28.37 9.87
C LYS A 95 -18.10 -29.89 10.03
N THR A 96 -18.50 -30.65 9.01
CA THR A 96 -18.61 -32.11 9.06
C THR A 96 -17.61 -32.74 8.10
N ALA A 97 -16.76 -33.60 8.64
CA ALA A 97 -15.89 -34.46 7.85
C ALA A 97 -16.71 -35.62 7.25
N ILE A 98 -16.62 -35.79 5.94
CA ILE A 98 -17.32 -36.81 5.16
C ILE A 98 -16.31 -37.92 4.80
N PRO A 99 -16.54 -39.19 5.19
CA PRO A 99 -15.67 -40.29 4.81
C PRO A 99 -15.64 -40.52 3.28
N THR A 100 -14.47 -40.86 2.76
CA THR A 100 -14.19 -41.19 1.35
C THR A 100 -13.23 -42.38 1.30
N GLU A 101 -13.08 -43.02 0.14
CA GLU A 101 -12.13 -44.15 -0.03
C GLU A 101 -10.68 -43.79 0.34
N SER A 102 -10.31 -42.51 0.22
CA SER A 102 -8.95 -41.99 0.48
C SER A 102 -8.81 -41.21 1.80
N GLY A 103 -9.82 -41.24 2.69
CA GLY A 103 -9.79 -40.50 3.96
C GLY A 103 -11.04 -39.68 4.19
N TYR A 104 -10.89 -38.40 4.56
CA TYR A 104 -12.02 -37.51 4.83
C TYR A 104 -11.96 -36.27 3.93
N THR A 105 -13.13 -35.79 3.53
CA THR A 105 -13.30 -34.50 2.86
C THR A 105 -14.25 -33.61 3.65
N VAL A 106 -14.28 -32.32 3.33
CA VAL A 106 -15.28 -31.36 3.84
C VAL A 106 -16.00 -30.73 2.65
N THR A 107 -17.26 -30.37 2.82
CA THR A 107 -17.97 -29.59 1.78
C THR A 107 -17.33 -28.21 1.69
N THR A 108 -17.04 -27.77 0.47
CA THR A 108 -16.53 -26.43 0.19
C THR A 108 -17.53 -25.67 -0.65
N SER A 109 -17.71 -24.40 -0.35
CA SER A 109 -18.57 -23.50 -1.12
C SER A 109 -18.05 -22.08 -0.99
N GLU A 110 -18.54 -21.19 -1.85
CA GLU A 110 -18.08 -19.81 -1.93
C GLU A 110 -19.13 -18.88 -1.34
N TYR A 111 -18.68 -17.82 -0.67
CA TYR A 111 -19.53 -16.69 -0.33
C TYR A 111 -19.75 -15.84 -1.58
N GLU A 112 -20.98 -15.35 -1.78
CA GLU A 112 -21.35 -14.55 -2.94
C GLU A 112 -20.80 -13.11 -2.83
N ASP A 113 -20.71 -12.58 -1.61
CA ASP A 113 -20.39 -11.19 -1.29
C ASP A 113 -19.08 -10.98 -0.53
N LYS A 114 -18.34 -12.06 -0.26
CA LYS A 114 -17.03 -12.03 0.44
C LYS A 114 -15.91 -12.51 -0.46
N TYR A 115 -14.77 -11.84 -0.35
CA TYR A 115 -13.60 -12.08 -1.20
C TYR A 115 -12.33 -12.19 -0.36
N ASP A 116 -11.46 -13.11 -0.75
CA ASP A 116 -10.07 -13.10 -0.31
C ASP A 116 -9.27 -12.19 -1.26
N VAL A 117 -8.62 -11.18 -0.70
CA VAL A 117 -7.85 -10.17 -1.44
C VAL A 117 -6.37 -10.44 -1.22
N TYR A 118 -5.65 -10.68 -2.31
CA TYR A 118 -4.22 -10.90 -2.35
C TYR A 118 -3.55 -9.63 -2.85
N VAL A 119 -2.73 -9.01 -2.01
CA VAL A 119 -2.05 -7.74 -2.30
C VAL A 119 -0.55 -7.98 -2.31
N THR A 120 0.07 -7.87 -3.47
CA THR A 120 1.53 -7.94 -3.61
C THR A 120 2.12 -6.56 -3.35
N ILE A 121 3.03 -6.50 -2.39
CA ILE A 121 3.64 -5.28 -1.88
C ILE A 121 5.13 -5.32 -2.20
N SER A 122 5.60 -4.25 -2.85
CA SER A 122 7.02 -4.00 -3.09
C SER A 122 7.56 -3.12 -1.97
N ALA A 123 8.67 -3.54 -1.35
CA ALA A 123 9.20 -2.88 -0.17
C ALA A 123 10.73 -2.90 -0.12
N TYR A 124 11.29 -1.89 0.56
CA TYR A 124 12.68 -1.88 0.95
C TYR A 124 12.81 -2.43 2.38
N ALA A 125 13.39 -3.61 2.50
CA ALA A 125 13.59 -4.30 3.77
C ALA A 125 15.07 -4.33 4.17
N LYS A 126 15.30 -4.34 5.49
CA LYS A 126 16.61 -4.65 6.07
C LYS A 126 16.67 -6.15 6.34
N GLU A 127 17.74 -6.79 5.87
CA GLU A 127 18.06 -8.17 6.21
C GLU A 127 18.92 -8.21 7.48
N ASP A 128 18.58 -9.06 8.44
CA ASP A 128 19.41 -9.30 9.61
C ASP A 128 20.49 -10.37 9.34
N GLU A 129 21.38 -10.61 10.31
CA GLU A 129 22.46 -11.61 10.21
C GLU A 129 21.96 -13.04 9.99
N ARG A 130 20.66 -13.30 10.18
CA ARG A 130 20.02 -14.61 10.03
C ARG A 130 19.29 -14.75 8.70
N GLY A 131 19.32 -13.73 7.85
CA GLY A 131 18.61 -13.69 6.57
C GLY A 131 17.12 -13.38 6.71
N ILE A 132 16.69 -12.78 7.83
CA ILE A 132 15.29 -12.39 8.04
C ILE A 132 15.12 -10.94 7.59
N TYR A 133 14.10 -10.70 6.76
CA TYR A 133 13.78 -9.38 6.24
C TYR A 133 12.79 -8.64 7.16
N TYR A 134 13.04 -7.35 7.37
CA TYR A 134 12.21 -6.45 8.15
C TYR A 134 11.92 -5.17 7.38
N VAL A 135 10.67 -4.72 7.40
CA VAL A 135 10.29 -3.38 6.99
C VAL A 135 9.83 -2.61 8.21
N GLY A 136 10.60 -1.58 8.60
CA GLY A 136 10.45 -0.99 9.93
C GLY A 136 10.67 -2.05 11.01
N ASP A 137 9.70 -2.22 11.90
CA ASP A 137 9.70 -3.26 12.94
C ASP A 137 8.91 -4.52 12.52
N THR A 138 8.31 -4.51 11.32
CA THR A 138 7.50 -5.62 10.83
C THR A 138 8.38 -6.68 10.18
N ARG A 139 8.36 -7.88 10.76
CA ARG A 139 9.05 -9.05 10.21
C ARG A 139 8.31 -9.60 8.99
N ILE A 140 9.01 -9.69 7.87
CA ILE A 140 8.46 -10.23 6.62
C ILE A 140 8.70 -11.74 6.57
N LEU A 141 7.68 -12.51 6.95
CA LEU A 141 7.71 -13.98 6.93
C LEU A 141 6.30 -14.51 6.74
N VAL A 142 6.13 -15.53 5.91
CA VAL A 142 4.84 -16.21 5.69
C VAL A 142 4.19 -16.60 7.02
N GLY A 143 2.91 -16.26 7.18
CA GLY A 143 2.12 -16.44 8.39
C GLY A 143 2.22 -15.29 9.40
N SER A 144 3.12 -14.32 9.19
CA SER A 144 3.19 -13.14 10.08
C SER A 144 2.04 -12.18 9.78
N PRO A 145 1.43 -11.58 10.82
CA PRO A 145 0.38 -10.58 10.63
C PRO A 145 0.98 -9.28 10.09
N VAL A 146 0.18 -8.57 9.31
CA VAL A 146 0.43 -7.20 8.86
C VAL A 146 -0.85 -6.41 9.11
N TYR A 147 -0.74 -5.35 9.92
CA TYR A 147 -1.83 -4.41 10.19
C TYR A 147 -1.99 -3.48 8.99
N PHE A 148 -2.57 -4.02 7.93
CA PHE A 148 -2.64 -3.40 6.61
C PHE A 148 -3.48 -2.13 6.65
N GLN A 149 -2.92 -1.03 6.13
CA GLN A 149 -3.62 0.22 5.95
C GLN A 149 -3.30 0.87 4.62
N VAL A 150 -4.35 1.26 3.91
CA VAL A 150 -4.34 2.21 2.79
C VAL A 150 -5.28 3.37 3.14
N PRO A 151 -5.32 4.50 2.39
CA PRO A 151 -6.01 5.72 2.83
C PRO A 151 -7.46 5.56 3.29
N SER A 152 -8.21 4.62 2.71
CA SER A 152 -9.64 4.43 2.99
C SER A 152 -10.00 3.03 3.49
N TYR A 153 -9.00 2.21 3.84
CA TYR A 153 -9.24 0.84 4.30
C TYR A 153 -8.14 0.38 5.26
N SER A 154 -8.53 -0.32 6.33
CA SER A 154 -7.60 -1.01 7.21
C SER A 154 -8.13 -2.37 7.62
N SER A 155 -7.22 -3.34 7.78
CA SER A 155 -7.56 -4.69 8.22
C SER A 155 -6.32 -5.43 8.73
N VAL A 156 -6.54 -6.48 9.50
CA VAL A 156 -5.47 -7.44 9.81
C VAL A 156 -5.35 -8.41 8.63
N SER A 157 -4.15 -8.49 8.08
CA SER A 157 -3.80 -9.39 6.97
C SER A 157 -2.65 -10.30 7.37
N TYR A 158 -2.38 -11.33 6.58
CA TYR A 158 -1.27 -12.23 6.82
C TYR A 158 -0.45 -12.42 5.57
N ILE A 159 0.88 -12.46 5.72
CA ILE A 159 1.78 -12.76 4.61
C ILE A 159 1.55 -14.20 4.17
N VAL A 160 1.26 -14.42 2.89
CA VAL A 160 1.03 -15.75 2.30
C VAL A 160 2.10 -16.16 1.31
N GLU A 161 2.88 -15.19 0.80
CA GLU A 161 3.96 -15.41 -0.16
C GLU A 161 5.08 -14.40 0.08
N PHE A 162 6.32 -14.80 -0.16
CA PHE A 162 7.50 -13.96 -0.03
C PHE A 162 8.53 -14.37 -1.09
N THR A 163 9.01 -13.39 -1.85
CA THR A 163 10.07 -13.56 -2.84
C THR A 163 11.12 -12.46 -2.65
N PRO A 164 12.34 -12.79 -2.19
CA PRO A 164 13.43 -11.83 -2.18
C PRO A 164 13.84 -11.52 -3.63
N GLN A 165 14.05 -10.24 -3.95
CA GLN A 165 14.59 -9.89 -5.26
C GLN A 165 16.10 -10.10 -5.26
N ALA A 166 16.60 -10.85 -6.24
CA ALA A 166 18.04 -11.08 -6.37
C ALA A 166 18.72 -9.78 -6.81
N ASN A 167 19.58 -9.21 -5.96
CA ASN A 167 20.47 -8.13 -6.37
C ASN A 167 21.35 -8.64 -7.52
N THR A 168 21.11 -8.17 -8.74
CA THR A 168 21.94 -8.47 -9.92
C THR A 168 23.00 -7.40 -10.12
#